data_AF-A0A329RVX2-F1
#
_entry.id   AF-A0A329RVX2-F1
#
_cell.length_a   1.000
_cell.length_b   1.000
_cell.length_c   1.000
_cell.angle_alpha   90.00
_cell.angle_beta   90.00
_cell.angle_gamma   90.00
#
_symmetry.space_group_name_H-M   'P 1'
#
loop_
_entity.id
_entity.type
_entity.pdbx_description
1 polymer ?
#
loop_
_entity_poly.entity_id
_entity_poly.type
_entity_poly.pdbx_seq_one_letter_code
_entity_poly.pdbx_strand_id
1 'polypeptide(L)'
;MFASYRVHPIATSVYVPDSLPTTIVWRTVRTLRKVLRNSLLSVTISWLFAFCCSVGDLFSGLTPCQQSYEEFLVAKMLWFHCFFCVVTVSIYVSLLHTEQLTDKFKARSPLLHWVRRLTRLTSPYCVVVALAVVGGCIGLSRIPGESYRSKTSVNFTHICFYAFVGHTEVQARHLFRTETVRGQARTLQQLMRREQQKRLNPSINPALARKRRFFRVIVQDLPLVASALFATAYVHVVSSIKITTQLYLTLFAMSSIIIKLGLQELAKSFLSKKSRTPNMRTMAIIVAAPTILVDTQLRTVLLCQDNASMTVVGSLLLAAAEIFIRLGKTAYVKWAEHRILSRKSLSSAPIVAEATWATTISKADKLRSRTTSSMRIVDPIQDRVHRLLSLHAAEIYSDMHAEYIAMGCSYAILFFFGAHPKYELGDYGNSISGHITAVHWTNASITGLQLGIEIIVDFVACTLEIRRGIDFEQLNQDDSFLAVFVIAVSLVNVHISSGMYLSS
;
A
#
# COMPACT_ATOMS: atom_id res chain seq x y z
N MET A 1 12.09 -6.85 -6.36
CA MET A 1 12.74 -7.38 -7.58
C MET A 1 12.20 -6.79 -8.90
N PHE A 2 10.96 -6.28 -8.94
CA PHE A 2 10.45 -5.43 -10.03
C PHE A 2 10.95 -3.99 -9.94
N ALA A 3 12.27 -3.80 -9.85
CA ALA A 3 12.84 -2.48 -10.04
C ALA A 3 12.71 -2.14 -11.53
N SER A 4 11.73 -1.29 -11.85
CA SER A 4 11.50 -0.75 -13.18
C SER A 4 12.81 -0.15 -13.69
N TYR A 5 13.48 -0.87 -14.60
CA TYR A 5 14.43 -0.25 -15.52
C TYR A 5 13.62 0.12 -16.76
N ARG A 6 12.84 1.19 -16.68
CA ARG A 6 12.65 2.03 -17.85
C ARG A 6 13.72 3.08 -17.77
N VAL A 7 14.57 3.11 -18.79
CA VAL A 7 15.26 4.35 -19.14
C VAL A 7 14.13 5.26 -19.61
N HIS A 8 13.68 6.15 -18.73
CA HIS A 8 12.68 7.14 -19.11
C HIS A 8 13.32 8.03 -20.18
N PRO A 9 12.68 8.23 -21.34
CA PRO A 9 12.96 9.46 -22.08
C PRO A 9 12.63 10.59 -21.11
N ILE A 10 13.63 11.43 -20.84
CA ILE A 10 13.47 12.68 -20.12
C ILE A 10 12.54 13.51 -21.00
N ALA A 11 11.23 13.39 -20.77
CA ALA A 11 10.32 14.45 -21.12
C ALA A 11 10.74 15.59 -20.20
N THR A 12 11.50 16.52 -20.76
CA THR A 12 11.64 17.85 -20.20
C THR A 12 10.22 18.34 -19.96
N SER A 13 9.77 18.25 -18.70
CA SER A 13 8.62 18.98 -18.21
C SER A 13 9.01 20.45 -18.29
N VAL A 14 8.90 21.00 -19.48
CA VAL A 14 8.86 22.44 -19.70
C VAL A 14 7.69 22.88 -18.84
N TYR A 15 7.99 23.62 -17.78
CA TYR A 15 7.02 24.45 -17.09
C TYR A 15 6.34 25.26 -18.18
N VAL A 16 5.09 24.92 -18.50
CA VAL A 16 4.23 25.75 -19.36
C VAL A 16 3.54 26.68 -18.37
N PRO A 17 4.00 27.94 -18.23
CA PRO A 17 3.16 28.93 -17.60
C PRO A 17 1.92 29.05 -18.50
N ASP A 18 0.73 29.04 -17.91
CA ASP A 18 -0.56 29.14 -18.60
C ASP A 18 -1.14 27.83 -19.14
N SER A 19 -1.13 26.78 -18.33
CA SER A 19 -2.14 25.73 -18.52
C SER A 19 -3.53 26.34 -18.27
N LEU A 20 -4.37 26.43 -19.30
CA LEU A 20 -5.74 26.94 -19.18
C LEU A 20 -6.44 26.35 -17.94
N PRO A 21 -7.26 27.11 -17.19
CA PRO A 21 -7.96 26.62 -16.00
C PRO A 21 -8.71 25.29 -16.23
N THR A 22 -9.25 25.12 -17.45
CA THR A 22 -9.94 23.91 -17.91
C THR A 22 -9.03 22.67 -17.91
N THR A 23 -7.75 22.82 -18.26
CA THR A 23 -6.78 21.71 -18.28
C THR A 23 -6.38 21.25 -16.89
N ILE A 24 -6.27 22.17 -15.92
CA ILE A 24 -6.00 21.85 -14.51
C ILE A 24 -7.19 21.08 -13.94
N VAL A 25 -8.40 21.63 -14.09
CA VAL A 25 -9.63 20.99 -13.62
C VAL A 25 -9.80 19.59 -14.23
N TRP A 26 -9.58 19.44 -15.54
CA TRP A 26 -9.65 18.14 -16.20
C TRP A 26 -8.65 17.12 -15.63
N ARG A 27 -7.41 17.54 -15.37
CA ARG A 27 -6.39 16.67 -14.74
C ARG A 27 -6.80 16.28 -13.32
N THR A 28 -7.32 17.22 -12.52
CA THR A 28 -7.86 16.93 -11.18
C THR A 28 -8.96 15.88 -11.24
N VAL A 29 -10.00 16.10 -12.05
CA VAL A 29 -11.14 15.18 -12.20
C VAL A 29 -10.65 13.80 -12.63
N ARG A 30 -9.70 13.73 -13.56
CA ARG A 30 -9.13 12.47 -14.04
C ARG A 30 -8.39 11.72 -12.94
N THR A 31 -7.59 12.40 -12.12
CA THR A 31 -6.88 11.81 -10.97
C THR A 31 -7.88 11.30 -9.95
N LEU A 32 -8.82 12.14 -9.52
CA LEU A 32 -9.81 11.81 -8.49
C LEU A 32 -10.72 10.66 -8.91
N ARG A 33 -11.22 10.66 -10.16
CA ARG A 33 -12.03 9.56 -10.71
C ARG A 33 -11.30 8.21 -10.65
N LYS A 34 -9.99 8.18 -10.90
CA LYS A 34 -9.21 6.93 -10.80
C LYS A 34 -9.07 6.47 -9.36
N VAL A 35 -8.76 7.41 -8.47
CA VAL A 35 -8.66 7.14 -7.04
C VAL A 35 -9.99 6.55 -6.55
N LEU A 36 -11.10 7.25 -6.80
CA LEU A 36 -12.45 6.83 -6.44
C LEU A 36 -12.82 5.48 -7.05
N ARG A 37 -12.55 5.24 -8.34
CA ARG A 37 -12.86 3.96 -8.99
C ARG A 37 -12.13 2.79 -8.33
N ASN A 38 -10.84 2.92 -8.09
CA ASN A 38 -10.04 1.84 -7.51
C ASN A 38 -10.36 1.66 -6.01
N SER A 39 -10.59 2.76 -5.27
CA SER A 39 -11.02 2.72 -3.88
C SER A 39 -12.41 2.11 -3.74
N LEU A 40 -13.36 2.45 -4.63
CA LEU A 40 -14.70 1.85 -4.65
C LEU A 40 -14.62 0.33 -4.87
N LEU A 41 -13.83 -0.13 -5.83
CA LEU A 41 -13.62 -1.57 -6.05
C LEU A 41 -13.06 -2.25 -4.79
N SER A 42 -12.08 -1.63 -4.13
CA SER A 42 -11.53 -2.12 -2.86
C SER A 42 -12.57 -2.19 -1.75
N VAL A 43 -13.36 -1.13 -1.58
CA VAL A 43 -14.45 -1.07 -0.60
C VAL A 43 -15.50 -2.14 -0.90
N THR A 44 -15.95 -2.32 -2.14
CA THR A 44 -16.94 -3.34 -2.49
C THR A 44 -16.46 -4.76 -2.16
N ILE A 45 -15.19 -5.08 -2.44
CA ILE A 45 -14.61 -6.38 -2.11
C ILE A 45 -14.48 -6.55 -0.59
N SER A 46 -14.05 -5.51 0.12
CA SER A 46 -14.02 -5.50 1.59
C SER A 46 -15.40 -5.69 2.21
N TRP A 47 -16.44 -5.08 1.65
CA TRP A 47 -17.82 -5.24 2.09
C TRP A 47 -18.30 -6.68 1.91
N LEU A 48 -18.05 -7.27 0.74
CA LEU A 48 -18.37 -8.67 0.48
C LEU A 48 -17.63 -9.59 1.47
N PHE A 49 -16.36 -9.31 1.75
CA PHE A 49 -15.58 -10.07 2.72
C PHE A 49 -16.10 -9.88 4.15
N ALA A 50 -16.45 -8.66 4.57
CA ALA A 50 -17.04 -8.38 5.88
C ALA A 50 -18.39 -9.10 6.04
N PHE A 51 -19.23 -9.10 5.01
CA PHE A 51 -20.45 -9.89 4.95
C PHE A 51 -20.16 -11.38 5.15
N CYS A 52 -19.24 -11.97 4.39
CA CYS A 52 -18.85 -13.38 4.58
C CYS A 52 -18.35 -13.66 6.02
N CYS A 53 -17.60 -12.73 6.62
CA CYS A 53 -17.17 -12.85 8.02
C CYS A 53 -18.35 -12.83 8.99
N SER A 54 -19.35 -11.97 8.78
CA SER A 54 -20.54 -11.90 9.65
C SER A 54 -21.41 -13.15 9.57
N VAL A 55 -21.47 -13.79 8.41
CA VAL A 55 -22.28 -15.01 8.24
C VAL A 55 -21.62 -16.24 8.87
N GLY A 56 -20.28 -16.30 8.91
CA GLY A 56 -19.57 -17.45 9.45
C GLY A 56 -19.62 -18.65 8.52
N ASP A 57 -19.93 -19.84 9.06
CA ASP A 57 -20.05 -21.07 8.28
C ASP A 57 -21.39 -21.11 7.52
N LEU A 58 -21.34 -20.95 6.20
CA LEU A 58 -22.53 -21.07 5.34
C LEU A 58 -23.01 -22.53 5.22
N PHE A 59 -22.14 -23.51 5.42
CA PHE A 59 -22.44 -24.91 5.14
C PHE A 59 -23.13 -25.63 6.30
N SER A 60 -23.04 -25.10 7.52
CA SER A 60 -23.73 -25.69 8.67
C SER A 60 -25.24 -25.42 8.68
N GLY A 61 -25.71 -24.45 7.90
CA GLY A 61 -27.13 -24.04 7.89
C GLY A 61 -27.59 -23.39 9.19
N LEU A 62 -26.67 -23.16 10.14
CA LEU A 62 -26.94 -22.52 11.42
C LEU A 62 -26.85 -21.01 11.31
N THR A 63 -27.66 -20.30 12.09
CA THR A 63 -27.52 -18.85 12.22
C THR A 63 -26.20 -18.51 12.92
N PRO A 64 -25.59 -17.33 12.69
CA PRO A 64 -24.33 -16.93 13.32
C PRO A 64 -24.33 -17.04 14.85
N CYS A 65 -25.50 -16.83 15.49
CA CYS A 65 -25.67 -16.98 16.95
C CYS A 65 -25.50 -18.43 17.43
N GLN A 66 -25.92 -19.39 16.60
CA GLN A 66 -25.95 -20.82 16.93
C GLN A 66 -24.63 -21.53 16.62
N GLN A 67 -23.79 -20.96 15.76
CA GLN A 67 -22.50 -21.52 15.43
C GLN A 67 -21.57 -21.52 16.64
N SER A 68 -20.83 -22.61 16.81
CA SER A 68 -19.79 -22.68 17.85
C SER A 68 -18.68 -21.67 17.57
N TYR A 69 -17.95 -21.24 18.61
CA TYR A 69 -16.82 -20.33 18.42
C TYR A 69 -15.77 -20.90 17.46
N GLU A 70 -15.47 -22.21 17.56
CA GLU A 70 -14.48 -22.89 16.72
C GLU A 70 -14.91 -22.87 15.24
N GLU A 71 -16.16 -23.23 14.97
CA GLU A 71 -16.74 -23.27 13.64
C GLU A 71 -16.76 -21.88 12.99
N PHE A 72 -17.25 -20.88 13.72
CA PHE A 72 -17.30 -19.49 13.26
C PHE A 72 -15.89 -18.94 12.98
N LEU A 73 -14.94 -19.21 13.88
CA LEU A 73 -13.55 -18.81 13.73
C LEU A 73 -12.91 -19.44 12.48
N VAL A 74 -13.06 -20.76 12.30
CA VAL A 74 -12.51 -21.48 11.14
C VAL A 74 -13.12 -20.94 9.85
N ALA A 75 -14.44 -20.75 9.79
CA ALA A 75 -15.11 -20.22 8.62
C ALA A 75 -14.62 -18.81 8.27
N LYS A 76 -14.52 -17.91 9.25
CA LYS A 76 -13.95 -16.56 9.07
C LYS A 76 -12.53 -16.60 8.50
N MET A 77 -11.67 -17.49 9.03
CA MET A 77 -10.29 -17.61 8.55
C MET A 77 -10.21 -18.20 7.14
N LEU A 78 -11.09 -19.15 6.80
CA LEU A 78 -11.21 -19.70 5.44
C LEU A 78 -11.73 -18.67 4.44
N TRP A 79 -12.72 -17.84 4.80
CA TRP A 79 -13.16 -16.73 3.97
C TRP A 79 -11.98 -15.80 3.65
N PHE A 80 -11.23 -15.41 4.68
CA PHE A 80 -10.07 -14.55 4.45
C PHE A 80 -9.03 -15.22 3.57
N HIS A 81 -8.73 -16.51 3.79
CA HIS A 81 -7.83 -17.29 2.93
C HIS A 81 -8.26 -17.28 1.46
N CYS A 82 -9.54 -17.55 1.19
CA CYS A 82 -10.09 -17.57 -0.17
C CYS A 82 -9.92 -16.21 -0.86
N PHE A 83 -10.37 -15.13 -0.23
CA PHE A 83 -10.26 -13.77 -0.78
C PHE A 83 -8.79 -13.37 -0.97
N PHE A 84 -7.96 -13.61 0.04
CA PHE A 84 -6.56 -13.22 0.03
C PHE A 84 -5.76 -14.02 -1.01
N CYS A 85 -6.09 -15.30 -1.24
CA CYS A 85 -5.49 -16.09 -2.32
C CYS A 85 -5.79 -15.53 -3.70
N VAL A 86 -7.07 -15.22 -3.97
CA VAL A 86 -7.50 -14.63 -5.24
C VAL A 86 -6.78 -13.29 -5.49
N VAL A 87 -6.71 -12.44 -4.46
CA VAL A 87 -6.05 -11.15 -4.54
C VAL A 87 -4.53 -11.29 -4.71
N THR A 88 -3.89 -12.19 -3.97
CA THR A 88 -2.44 -12.44 -4.09
C THR A 88 -2.08 -12.91 -5.50
N VAL A 89 -2.82 -13.87 -6.05
CA VAL A 89 -2.64 -14.31 -7.44
C VAL A 89 -2.84 -13.13 -8.40
N SER A 90 -3.87 -12.32 -8.18
CA SER A 90 -4.17 -11.13 -8.99
C SER A 90 -3.05 -10.09 -8.95
N ILE A 91 -2.40 -9.86 -7.79
CA ILE A 91 -1.25 -8.95 -7.67
C ILE A 91 -0.13 -9.42 -8.59
N TYR A 92 0.24 -10.69 -8.50
CA TYR A 92 1.34 -11.22 -9.30
C TYR A 92 1.00 -11.35 -10.79
N VAL A 93 -0.27 -11.61 -11.13
CA VAL A 93 -0.75 -11.52 -12.52
C VAL A 93 -0.65 -10.10 -13.05
N SER A 94 -1.09 -9.08 -12.31
CA SER A 94 -0.96 -7.67 -12.69
C SER A 94 0.51 -7.29 -12.93
N LEU A 95 1.42 -7.82 -12.10
CA LEU A 95 2.86 -7.63 -12.27
C LEU A 95 3.39 -8.29 -13.56
N LEU A 96 3.01 -9.55 -13.81
CA LEU A 96 3.44 -10.32 -14.99
C LEU A 96 2.83 -9.79 -16.30
N HIS A 97 1.60 -9.27 -16.25
CA HIS A 97 0.90 -8.70 -17.40
C HIS A 97 1.63 -7.50 -18.01
N THR A 98 2.43 -6.78 -17.22
CA THR A 98 3.26 -5.67 -17.72
C THR A 98 4.47 -6.11 -18.55
N GLU A 99 4.75 -7.41 -18.63
CA GLU A 99 5.93 -7.96 -19.29
C GLU A 99 5.56 -8.68 -20.60
N GLN A 100 6.47 -8.62 -21.58
CA GLN A 100 6.26 -9.27 -22.88
C GLN A 100 6.58 -10.76 -22.82
N LEU A 101 5.63 -11.58 -23.27
CA LEU A 101 5.79 -13.02 -23.46
C LEU A 101 6.77 -13.31 -24.60
N THR A 102 7.56 -14.37 -24.47
CA THR A 102 8.38 -14.90 -25.56
C THR A 102 7.49 -15.40 -26.70
N ASP A 103 7.98 -15.38 -27.94
CA ASP A 103 7.19 -15.74 -29.14
C ASP A 103 6.54 -17.13 -29.05
N LYS A 104 7.14 -18.06 -28.30
CA LYS A 104 6.59 -19.40 -27.99
C LYS A 104 5.18 -19.37 -27.35
N PHE A 105 4.79 -18.27 -26.69
CA PHE A 105 3.55 -18.15 -25.92
C PHE A 105 2.60 -17.07 -26.46
N LYS A 106 2.91 -16.47 -27.61
CA LYS A 106 2.22 -15.29 -28.16
C LYS A 106 0.81 -15.57 -28.71
N ALA A 107 0.51 -16.83 -29.03
CA ALA A 107 -0.77 -17.25 -29.63
C ALA A 107 -1.95 -17.27 -28.65
N ARG A 108 -1.74 -17.01 -27.35
CA ARG A 108 -2.79 -17.01 -26.33
C ARG A 108 -3.03 -15.62 -25.79
N SER A 109 -4.25 -15.35 -25.32
CA SER A 109 -4.54 -14.14 -24.54
C SER A 109 -3.61 -14.10 -23.31
N PRO A 110 -2.73 -13.09 -23.18
CA PRO A 110 -1.64 -13.08 -22.21
C PRO A 110 -2.17 -13.11 -20.77
N LEU A 111 -3.26 -12.41 -20.48
CA LEU A 111 -3.88 -12.37 -19.16
C LEU A 111 -4.39 -13.75 -18.72
N LEU A 112 -5.20 -14.42 -19.55
CA LEU A 112 -5.74 -15.74 -19.23
C LEU A 112 -4.63 -16.78 -19.08
N HIS A 113 -3.56 -16.67 -19.89
CA HIS A 113 -2.38 -17.52 -19.77
C HIS A 113 -1.74 -17.37 -18.39
N TRP A 114 -1.48 -16.12 -17.94
CA TRP A 114 -0.90 -15.85 -16.62
C TRP A 114 -1.78 -16.34 -15.47
N VAL A 115 -3.09 -16.04 -15.51
CA VAL A 115 -4.05 -16.49 -14.49
C VAL A 115 -4.04 -18.01 -14.40
N ARG A 116 -4.26 -18.72 -15.53
CA ARG A 116 -4.32 -20.17 -15.55
C ARG A 116 -3.02 -20.82 -15.08
N ARG A 117 -1.87 -20.26 -15.47
CA ARG A 117 -0.56 -20.83 -15.14
C ARG A 117 -0.23 -20.61 -13.67
N LEU A 118 -0.43 -19.40 -13.15
CA LEU A 118 -0.11 -19.09 -11.77
C LEU A 118 -1.05 -19.82 -10.81
N THR A 119 -2.36 -19.80 -11.05
CA THR A 119 -3.33 -20.52 -10.21
C THR A 119 -3.06 -22.02 -10.17
N ARG A 120 -2.70 -22.64 -11.29
CA ARG A 120 -2.35 -24.07 -11.32
C ARG A 120 -1.11 -24.39 -10.48
N LEU A 121 -0.12 -23.50 -10.47
CA LEU A 121 1.12 -23.71 -9.72
C LEU A 121 0.94 -23.46 -8.23
N THR A 122 0.02 -22.57 -7.84
CA THR A 122 -0.22 -22.23 -6.44
C THR A 122 -1.37 -23.02 -5.81
N SER A 123 -2.24 -23.67 -6.58
CA SER A 123 -3.40 -24.39 -6.03
C SER A 123 -3.07 -25.48 -5.02
N PRO A 124 -2.03 -26.34 -5.19
CA PRO A 124 -1.73 -27.35 -4.18
C PRO A 124 -1.28 -26.71 -2.86
N TYR A 125 -0.48 -25.64 -2.94
CA TYR A 125 -0.01 -24.92 -1.76
C TYR A 125 -1.13 -24.13 -1.09
N CYS A 126 -2.09 -23.60 -1.86
CA CYS A 126 -3.32 -22.98 -1.34
C CYS A 126 -4.11 -23.96 -0.46
N VAL A 127 -4.26 -25.22 -0.90
CA VAL A 127 -4.94 -26.27 -0.13
C VAL A 127 -4.16 -26.61 1.14
N VAL A 128 -2.83 -26.76 1.06
CA VAL A 128 -1.99 -27.03 2.24
C VAL A 128 -2.10 -25.91 3.28
N VAL A 129 -2.08 -24.65 2.84
CA VAL A 129 -2.26 -23.50 3.73
C VAL A 129 -3.67 -23.47 4.32
N ALA A 130 -4.71 -23.79 3.56
CA ALA A 130 -6.07 -23.90 4.08
C ALA A 130 -6.17 -24.95 5.20
N LEU A 131 -5.59 -26.14 4.98
CA LEU A 131 -5.55 -27.20 6.00
C LEU A 131 -4.77 -26.78 7.24
N ALA A 132 -3.66 -26.05 7.06
CA ALA A 132 -2.89 -25.50 8.18
C ALA A 132 -3.68 -24.45 8.97
N VAL A 133 -4.45 -23.59 8.28
CA VAL A 133 -5.35 -22.61 8.91
C VAL A 133 -6.42 -23.32 9.72
N VAL A 134 -7.11 -24.31 9.14
CA VAL A 134 -8.16 -25.09 9.83
C VAL A 134 -7.58 -25.78 11.07
N GLY A 135 -6.51 -26.56 10.90
CA GLY A 135 -5.88 -27.30 12.00
C GLY A 135 -5.33 -26.38 13.09
N GLY A 136 -4.73 -25.25 12.70
CA GLY A 136 -4.20 -24.27 13.63
C GLY A 136 -5.29 -23.53 14.41
N CYS A 137 -6.40 -23.16 13.76
CA CYS A 137 -7.55 -22.55 14.44
C CYS A 137 -8.18 -23.50 15.47
N ILE A 138 -8.36 -24.76 15.10
CA ILE A 138 -8.88 -25.80 16.01
C ILE A 138 -7.90 -26.08 17.16
N GLY A 139 -6.59 -26.02 16.91
CA GLY A 139 -5.58 -26.15 17.96
C GLY A 139 -5.59 -24.96 18.92
N LEU A 140 -5.66 -23.75 18.38
CA LEU A 140 -5.64 -22.50 19.15
C LEU A 140 -6.92 -22.28 19.95
N SER A 141 -8.08 -22.70 19.45
CA SER A 141 -9.35 -22.60 20.17
C SER A 141 -9.36 -23.39 21.48
N ARG A 142 -8.53 -24.44 21.58
CA ARG A 142 -8.41 -25.30 22.76
C ARG A 142 -7.44 -24.81 23.83
N ILE A 143 -6.63 -23.77 23.55
CA ILE A 143 -5.69 -23.21 24.52
C ILE A 143 -6.46 -22.41 25.58
N PRO A 144 -6.22 -22.57 26.89
CA PRO A 144 -6.90 -21.75 27.92
C PRO A 144 -6.51 -20.26 27.84
N GLY A 145 -7.51 -19.36 27.89
CA GLY A 145 -7.34 -17.91 27.90
C GLY A 145 -8.09 -17.17 26.77
N GLU A 146 -9.31 -16.70 27.05
CA GLU A 146 -10.23 -16.07 26.08
C GLU A 146 -9.61 -14.89 25.32
N SER A 147 -8.98 -13.95 26.04
CA SER A 147 -8.35 -12.77 25.42
C SER A 147 -7.11 -13.10 24.58
N TYR A 148 -6.54 -14.31 24.71
CA TYR A 148 -5.36 -14.77 23.99
C TYR A 148 -5.73 -15.58 22.72
N ARG A 149 -6.94 -16.18 22.68
CA ARG A 149 -7.42 -17.04 21.58
C ARG A 149 -7.63 -16.27 20.29
N SER A 150 -8.45 -15.21 20.32
CA SER A 150 -8.76 -14.42 19.12
C SER A 150 -7.51 -13.73 18.57
N LYS A 151 -6.67 -13.16 19.45
CA LYS A 151 -5.43 -12.44 19.10
C LYS A 151 -4.37 -13.35 18.50
N THR A 152 -4.15 -14.52 19.08
CA THR A 152 -3.16 -15.48 18.58
C THR A 152 -3.62 -16.10 17.27
N SER A 153 -4.94 -16.30 17.08
CA SER A 153 -5.49 -16.80 15.82
C SER A 153 -5.21 -15.83 14.65
N VAL A 154 -5.37 -14.52 14.84
CA VAL A 154 -5.07 -13.50 13.80
C VAL A 154 -3.59 -13.55 13.41
N ASN A 155 -2.68 -13.59 14.39
CA ASN A 155 -1.24 -13.66 14.12
C ASN A 155 -0.83 -14.96 13.40
N PHE A 156 -1.38 -16.10 13.84
CA PHE A 156 -1.15 -17.38 13.20
C PHE A 156 -1.61 -17.39 11.74
N THR A 157 -2.80 -16.82 11.49
CA THR A 157 -3.36 -16.76 10.15
C THR A 157 -2.50 -15.86 9.24
N HIS A 158 -2.03 -14.71 9.72
CA HIS A 158 -1.05 -13.88 9.00
C HIS A 158 0.23 -14.64 8.62
N ILE A 159 0.81 -15.42 9.53
CA ILE A 159 2.01 -16.24 9.24
C ILE A 159 1.73 -17.21 8.09
N CYS A 160 0.59 -17.89 8.13
CA CYS A 160 0.16 -18.83 7.08
C CYS A 160 0.04 -18.14 5.72
N PHE A 161 -0.54 -16.93 5.67
CA PHE A 161 -0.65 -16.19 4.42
C PHE A 161 0.67 -15.60 3.94
N TYR A 162 1.56 -15.18 4.82
CA TYR A 162 2.90 -14.75 4.40
C TYR A 162 3.66 -15.89 3.75
N ALA A 163 3.48 -17.13 4.23
CA ALA A 163 4.00 -18.31 3.56
C ALA A 163 3.39 -18.49 2.15
N PHE A 164 2.07 -18.29 2.00
CA PHE A 164 1.39 -18.34 0.70
C PHE A 164 1.86 -17.25 -0.27
N VAL A 165 1.99 -16.01 0.19
CA VAL A 165 2.51 -14.88 -0.59
C VAL A 165 3.94 -15.17 -1.04
N GLY A 166 4.80 -15.61 -0.12
CA GLY A 166 6.17 -15.99 -0.42
C GLY A 166 6.27 -17.11 -1.46
N HIS A 167 5.44 -18.14 -1.34
CA HIS A 167 5.36 -19.22 -2.33
C HIS A 167 4.90 -18.71 -3.69
N THR A 168 3.81 -17.92 -3.73
CA THR A 168 3.29 -17.33 -4.97
C THR A 168 4.32 -16.43 -5.63
N GLU A 169 5.08 -15.65 -4.85
CA GLU A 169 6.16 -14.83 -5.36
C GLU A 169 7.25 -15.68 -6.04
N VAL A 170 7.65 -16.79 -5.42
CA VAL A 170 8.64 -17.71 -5.99
C VAL A 170 8.16 -18.25 -7.34
N GLN A 171 6.89 -18.67 -7.43
CA GLN A 171 6.32 -19.16 -8.69
C GLN A 171 6.20 -18.05 -9.75
N ALA A 172 5.74 -16.86 -9.37
CA ALA A 172 5.66 -15.71 -10.26
C ALA A 172 7.05 -15.32 -10.80
N ARG A 173 8.09 -15.38 -9.96
CA ARG A 173 9.48 -15.13 -10.35
C ARG A 173 10.03 -16.22 -11.27
N HIS A 174 9.65 -17.47 -11.06
CA HIS A 174 9.99 -18.56 -11.96
C HIS A 174 9.39 -18.31 -13.35
N LEU A 175 8.07 -18.05 -13.42
CA LEU A 175 7.36 -17.71 -14.66
C LEU A 175 7.97 -16.51 -15.37
N PHE A 176 8.26 -15.43 -14.63
CA PHE A 176 8.94 -14.27 -15.17
C PHE A 176 10.25 -14.66 -15.86
N ARG A 177 11.10 -15.48 -15.22
CA ARG A 177 12.40 -15.86 -15.79
C ARG A 177 12.28 -16.78 -17.00
N THR A 178 11.31 -17.68 -17.01
CA THR A 178 11.20 -18.73 -18.02
C THR A 178 10.37 -18.32 -19.23
N GLU A 179 9.31 -17.52 -19.04
CA GLU A 179 8.28 -17.25 -20.06
C GLU A 179 8.29 -15.80 -20.60
N THR A 180 9.06 -14.88 -19.99
CA THR A 180 9.18 -13.49 -20.50
C THR A 180 10.51 -13.24 -21.20
N VAL A 181 10.48 -12.41 -22.24
CA VAL A 181 11.68 -11.98 -22.99
C VAL A 181 12.70 -11.33 -22.06
N ARG A 182 12.23 -10.43 -21.20
CA ARG A 182 13.07 -9.69 -20.25
C ARG A 182 13.68 -10.60 -19.19
N GLY A 183 12.91 -11.58 -18.71
CA GLY A 183 13.39 -12.56 -17.74
C GLY A 183 14.48 -13.47 -18.31
N GLN A 184 14.30 -13.93 -19.56
CA GLN A 184 15.30 -14.74 -20.26
C GLN A 184 16.58 -13.93 -20.54
N ALA A 185 16.45 -12.70 -21.06
CA ALA A 185 17.58 -11.82 -21.31
C ALA A 185 18.39 -11.50 -20.03
N ARG A 186 17.69 -11.24 -18.90
CA ARG A 186 18.35 -11.05 -17.59
C ARG A 186 19.03 -12.32 -17.09
N THR A 187 18.41 -13.48 -17.28
CA THR A 187 18.99 -14.77 -16.87
C THR A 187 20.28 -15.03 -17.65
N LEU A 188 20.25 -14.81 -18.97
CA LEU A 188 21.43 -14.92 -19.83
C LEU A 188 22.53 -13.95 -19.41
N GLN A 189 22.21 -12.68 -19.20
CA GLN A 189 23.18 -11.68 -18.75
C GLN A 189 23.79 -12.03 -17.37
N GLN A 190 23.01 -12.63 -16.48
CA GLN A 190 23.52 -13.11 -15.18
C GLN A 190 24.42 -14.34 -15.32
N LEU A 191 24.11 -15.26 -16.23
CA LEU A 191 24.96 -16.41 -16.52
C LEU A 191 26.30 -15.94 -17.10
N MET A 192 26.28 -15.05 -18.09
CA MET A 192 27.49 -14.45 -18.65
C MET A 192 28.33 -13.74 -17.59
N ARG A 193 27.71 -12.93 -16.71
CA ARG A 193 28.42 -12.31 -15.59
C ARG A 193 28.99 -13.33 -14.62
N ARG A 194 28.29 -14.44 -14.34
CA ARG A 194 28.80 -15.49 -13.45
C ARG A 194 30.00 -16.21 -14.05
N GLU A 195 29.96 -16.52 -15.35
CA GLU A 195 31.10 -17.12 -16.04
C GLU A 195 32.29 -16.17 -16.03
N GLN A 196 32.07 -14.89 -16.33
CA GLN A 196 33.11 -13.86 -16.29
C GLN A 196 33.66 -13.67 -14.87
N GLN A 197 32.81 -13.71 -13.84
CA GLN A 197 33.22 -13.57 -12.45
C GLN A 197 33.88 -14.83 -11.89
N LYS A 198 33.51 -16.02 -12.37
CA LYS A 198 34.18 -17.30 -12.04
C LYS A 198 35.57 -17.37 -12.69
N ARG A 199 35.75 -16.76 -13.86
CA ARG A 199 37.07 -16.56 -14.49
C ARG A 199 37.95 -15.57 -13.71
N LEU A 200 37.37 -14.51 -13.13
CA LEU A 200 38.12 -13.51 -12.36
C LEU A 200 38.38 -13.90 -10.89
N ASN A 201 37.53 -14.71 -10.26
CA ASN A 201 37.68 -15.07 -8.85
C ASN A 201 37.05 -16.45 -8.53
N PRO A 202 37.85 -17.53 -8.47
CA PRO A 202 37.34 -18.89 -8.25
C PRO A 202 36.91 -19.20 -6.80
N SER A 203 37.25 -18.35 -5.82
CA SER A 203 37.06 -18.65 -4.38
C SER A 203 35.72 -18.21 -3.76
N ILE A 204 34.79 -17.62 -4.53
CA ILE A 204 33.52 -17.13 -3.94
C ILE A 204 32.59 -18.31 -3.64
N ASN A 205 32.45 -18.63 -2.35
CA ASN A 205 31.62 -19.73 -1.87
C ASN A 205 30.13 -19.55 -2.27
N PRO A 206 29.60 -20.41 -3.17
CA PRO A 206 28.29 -20.20 -3.81
C PRO A 206 27.11 -20.33 -2.84
N ALA A 207 27.28 -21.05 -1.74
CA ALA A 207 26.26 -21.24 -0.71
C ALA A 207 25.98 -19.93 0.06
N LEU A 208 27.03 -19.18 0.42
CA LEU A 208 26.91 -17.91 1.14
C LEU A 208 26.23 -16.84 0.27
N ALA A 209 26.56 -16.81 -1.03
CA ALA A 209 25.93 -15.92 -2.01
C ALA A 209 24.46 -16.28 -2.31
N ARG A 210 24.07 -17.55 -2.12
CA ARG A 210 22.67 -18.01 -2.24
C ARG A 210 21.85 -17.59 -1.01
N LYS A 211 22.37 -17.84 0.21
CA LYS A 211 21.75 -17.38 1.47
C LYS A 211 21.58 -15.85 1.52
N ARG A 212 22.59 -15.07 1.15
CA ARG A 212 22.49 -13.59 1.09
C ARG A 212 21.44 -13.08 0.10
N ARG A 213 21.20 -13.79 -1.00
CA ARG A 213 20.13 -13.43 -1.95
C ARG A 213 18.74 -13.77 -1.43
N PHE A 214 18.59 -14.90 -0.76
CA PHE A 214 17.34 -15.28 -0.10
C PHE A 214 16.98 -14.30 1.03
N PHE A 215 17.94 -13.95 1.90
CA PHE A 215 17.73 -12.92 2.91
C PHE A 215 17.41 -11.54 2.31
N ARG A 216 18.05 -11.16 1.20
CA ARG A 216 17.73 -9.91 0.48
C ARG A 216 16.31 -9.88 -0.10
N VAL A 217 15.72 -11.05 -0.34
CA VAL A 217 14.33 -11.19 -0.79
C VAL A 217 13.39 -11.03 0.40
N ILE A 218 13.66 -11.69 1.53
CA ILE A 218 12.88 -11.53 2.76
C ILE A 218 12.89 -10.06 3.24
N VAL A 219 14.04 -9.39 3.16
CA VAL A 219 14.16 -7.96 3.50
C VAL A 219 13.35 -7.05 2.55
N GLN A 220 12.99 -7.50 1.33
CA GLN A 220 12.15 -6.71 0.42
C GLN A 220 10.67 -6.72 0.81
N ASP A 221 10.20 -7.78 1.46
CA ASP A 221 8.79 -7.91 1.89
C ASP A 221 8.58 -7.49 3.36
N LEU A 222 9.68 -7.22 4.07
CA LEU A 222 9.68 -6.74 5.45
C LEU A 222 8.77 -5.53 5.69
N PRO A 223 8.66 -4.52 4.80
CA PRO A 223 7.78 -3.39 5.05
C PRO A 223 6.29 -3.78 5.13
N LEU A 224 5.84 -4.71 4.29
CA LEU A 224 4.44 -5.15 4.32
C LEU A 224 4.13 -5.94 5.60
N VAL A 225 5.04 -6.84 5.98
CA VAL A 225 4.94 -7.59 7.24
C VAL A 225 4.95 -6.65 8.44
N ALA A 226 5.88 -5.69 8.45
CA ALA A 226 5.97 -4.69 9.50
C ALA A 226 4.70 -3.84 9.60
N SER A 227 4.11 -3.42 8.47
CA SER A 227 2.85 -2.66 8.46
C SER A 227 1.68 -3.46 9.05
N ALA A 228 1.55 -4.75 8.73
CA ALA A 228 0.48 -5.57 9.30
C ALA A 228 0.68 -5.87 10.79
N LEU A 229 1.92 -6.12 11.22
CA LEU A 229 2.25 -6.29 12.64
C LEU A 229 1.98 -5.00 13.42
N PHE A 230 2.41 -3.86 12.86
CA PHE A 230 2.12 -2.54 13.42
C PHE A 230 0.62 -2.30 13.54
N ALA A 231 -0.15 -2.60 12.49
CA ALA A 231 -1.60 -2.45 12.53
C ALA A 231 -2.26 -3.35 13.57
N THR A 232 -1.84 -4.62 13.66
CA THR A 232 -2.35 -5.53 14.70
C THR A 232 -2.07 -4.99 16.10
N ALA A 233 -0.85 -4.49 16.34
CA ALA A 233 -0.48 -3.85 17.61
C ALA A 233 -1.28 -2.57 17.86
N TYR A 234 -1.47 -1.72 16.84
CA TYR A 234 -2.22 -0.48 16.94
C TYR A 234 -3.70 -0.75 17.25
N VAL A 235 -4.38 -1.62 16.50
CA VAL A 235 -5.78 -2.01 16.76
C VAL A 235 -5.90 -2.58 18.17
N HIS A 236 -4.91 -3.35 18.63
CA HIS A 236 -4.90 -3.87 19.99
C HIS A 236 -4.83 -2.78 21.06
N VAL A 237 -3.99 -1.76 20.86
CA VAL A 237 -3.94 -0.60 21.76
C VAL A 237 -5.28 0.14 21.71
N VAL A 238 -5.80 0.44 20.52
CA VAL A 238 -7.07 1.16 20.34
C VAL A 238 -8.24 0.42 20.98
N SER A 239 -8.36 -0.89 20.78
CA SER A 239 -9.44 -1.70 21.35
C SER A 239 -9.39 -1.78 22.87
N SER A 240 -8.22 -1.51 23.48
CA SER A 240 -8.03 -1.54 24.93
C SER A 240 -8.33 -0.19 25.61
N ILE A 241 -8.47 0.88 24.83
CA ILE A 241 -8.74 2.23 25.35
C ILE A 241 -10.26 2.41 25.47
N LYS A 242 -10.77 2.55 26.70
CA LYS A 242 -12.15 2.97 26.94
C LYS A 242 -12.25 4.49 26.81
N ILE A 243 -12.87 4.97 25.74
CA ILE A 243 -13.07 6.41 25.50
C ILE A 243 -14.39 6.83 26.17
N THR A 244 -14.29 7.33 27.39
CA THR A 244 -15.47 7.73 28.19
C THR A 244 -15.77 9.23 28.13
N THR A 245 -14.81 10.06 27.68
CA THR A 245 -14.96 11.52 27.63
C THR A 245 -14.53 12.10 26.29
N GLN A 246 -15.09 13.27 25.95
CA GLN A 246 -14.75 14.04 24.75
C GLN A 246 -13.27 14.45 24.70
N LEU A 247 -12.64 14.67 25.86
CA LEU A 247 -11.23 14.96 25.96
C LEU A 247 -10.39 13.75 25.53
N TYR A 248 -10.74 12.55 26.00
CA TYR A 248 -10.05 11.32 25.59
C TYR A 248 -10.23 11.02 24.10
N LEU A 249 -11.42 11.28 23.54
CA LEU A 249 -11.68 11.14 22.10
C LEU A 249 -10.80 12.10 21.28
N THR A 250 -10.73 13.36 21.69
CA THR A 250 -9.92 14.38 21.00
C THR A 250 -8.43 14.05 21.10
N LEU A 251 -7.95 13.65 22.28
CA LEU A 251 -6.57 13.22 22.50
C LEU A 251 -6.22 12.00 21.63
N PHE A 252 -7.13 11.02 21.56
CA PHE A 252 -6.99 9.83 20.73
C PHE A 252 -6.91 10.18 19.24
N ALA A 253 -7.81 11.05 18.76
CA ALA A 253 -7.81 11.50 17.37
C ALA A 253 -6.52 12.25 17.02
N MET A 254 -6.09 13.19 17.86
CA MET A 254 -4.84 13.92 17.67
C MET A 254 -3.62 12.99 17.67
N SER A 255 -3.57 12.02 18.59
CA SER A 255 -2.49 11.03 18.65
C SER A 255 -2.44 10.17 17.39
N SER A 256 -3.60 9.75 16.89
CA SER A 256 -3.71 8.94 15.68
C SER A 256 -3.29 9.71 14.41
N ILE A 257 -3.64 11.00 14.33
CA ILE A 257 -3.17 11.90 13.26
C ILE A 257 -1.66 12.10 13.33
N ILE A 258 -1.09 12.29 14.52
CA ILE A 258 0.36 12.42 14.71
C ILE A 258 1.08 11.13 14.27
N ILE A 259 0.54 9.96 14.63
CA ILE A 259 1.05 8.65 14.20
C ILE A 259 0.98 8.53 12.67
N LYS A 260 -0.16 8.88 12.04
CA LYS A 260 -0.32 8.90 10.58
C LYS A 260 0.77 9.74 9.92
N LEU A 261 0.92 10.99 10.34
CA LEU A 261 1.91 11.92 9.79
C LEU A 261 3.34 11.43 10.02
N GLY A 262 3.64 10.89 11.21
CA GLY A 262 4.94 10.32 11.54
C GLY A 262 5.30 9.13 10.65
N LEU A 263 4.34 8.26 10.35
CA LEU A 263 4.53 7.11 9.44
C LEU A 263 4.79 7.57 8.00
N GLN A 264 4.03 8.56 7.51
CA GLN A 264 4.25 9.15 6.18
C GLN A 264 5.65 9.77 6.05
N GLU A 265 6.08 10.56 7.04
CA GLU A 265 7.40 11.19 7.01
C GLU A 265 8.54 10.18 7.19
N LEU A 266 8.37 9.17 8.04
CA LEU A 266 9.33 8.08 8.20
C LEU A 266 9.50 7.30 6.89
N ALA A 267 8.39 6.99 6.21
CA ALA A 267 8.39 6.34 4.90
C ALA A 267 9.13 7.18 3.86
N LYS A 268 8.84 8.48 3.79
CA LYS A 268 9.49 9.44 2.88
C LYS A 268 10.99 9.57 3.16
N SER A 269 11.37 9.65 4.43
CA SER A 269 12.77 9.69 4.88
C SER A 269 13.52 8.40 4.54
N PHE A 270 12.91 7.25 4.78
CA PHE A 270 13.48 5.95 4.41
C PHE A 270 13.66 5.83 2.89
N LEU A 271 12.64 6.22 2.13
CA LEU A 271 12.63 6.13 0.69
C LEU A 271 13.54 7.15 0.03
N SER A 272 13.78 8.32 0.62
CA SER A 272 14.71 9.33 0.11
C SER A 272 16.19 8.95 0.30
N LYS A 273 16.52 8.19 1.36
CA LYS A 273 17.88 7.69 1.63
C LYS A 273 18.34 6.60 0.64
N LYS A 274 17.42 5.98 -0.10
CA LYS A 274 17.77 4.93 -1.07
C LYS A 274 18.57 5.51 -2.25
N SER A 275 19.52 4.78 -2.82
CA SER A 275 20.30 5.27 -3.98
C SER A 275 19.49 5.36 -5.29
N ARG A 276 18.31 4.72 -5.36
CA ARG A 276 17.48 4.66 -6.55
C ARG A 276 16.13 5.31 -6.30
N THR A 277 15.59 5.98 -7.33
CA THR A 277 14.20 6.47 -7.33
C THR A 277 13.24 5.32 -6.97
N PRO A 278 12.44 5.50 -5.90
CA PRO A 278 11.52 4.46 -5.47
C PRO A 278 10.38 4.34 -6.47
N ASN A 279 10.06 3.10 -6.86
CA ASN A 279 8.91 2.87 -7.73
C ASN A 279 7.61 3.10 -6.96
N MET A 280 6.54 3.51 -7.64
CA MET A 280 5.21 3.74 -7.06
C MET A 280 4.77 2.58 -6.15
N ARG A 281 5.01 1.33 -6.59
CA ARG A 281 4.71 0.13 -5.80
C ARG A 281 5.34 0.13 -4.40
N THR A 282 6.59 0.56 -4.29
CA THR A 282 7.28 0.63 -3.00
C THR A 282 6.69 1.74 -2.14
N MET A 283 6.29 2.85 -2.76
CA MET A 283 5.67 3.96 -2.06
C MET A 283 4.30 3.55 -1.51
N ALA A 284 3.44 2.94 -2.33
CA ALA A 284 2.14 2.46 -1.91
C ALA A 284 2.23 1.44 -0.76
N ILE A 285 3.20 0.52 -0.80
CA ILE A 285 3.39 -0.47 0.28
C ILE A 285 3.79 0.20 1.60
N ILE A 286 4.72 1.16 1.55
CA ILE A 286 5.29 1.73 2.79
C ILE A 286 4.43 2.87 3.35
N VAL A 287 3.68 3.58 2.49
CA VAL A 287 2.84 4.72 2.88
C VAL A 287 1.38 4.32 2.99
N ALA A 288 0.76 3.83 1.90
CA ALA A 288 -0.68 3.60 1.87
C ALA A 288 -1.10 2.52 2.88
N ALA A 289 -0.36 1.41 2.98
CA ALA A 289 -0.75 0.30 3.83
C ALA A 289 -0.91 0.67 5.31
N PRO A 290 0.10 1.24 6.01
CA PRO A 290 -0.06 1.63 7.40
C PRO A 290 -1.07 2.77 7.59
N THR A 291 -1.19 3.71 6.64
CA THR A 291 -2.18 4.80 6.72
C THR A 291 -3.61 4.28 6.64
N ILE A 292 -3.92 3.37 5.69
CA ILE A 292 -5.25 2.72 5.60
C ILE A 292 -5.62 2.09 6.95
N LEU A 293 -4.67 1.37 7.54
CA LEU A 293 -4.88 0.60 8.76
C LEU A 293 -5.17 1.51 9.96
N VAL A 294 -4.38 2.58 10.15
CA VAL A 294 -4.58 3.56 11.23
C VAL A 294 -5.90 4.32 11.05
N ASP A 295 -6.12 4.87 9.85
CA ASP A 295 -7.28 5.70 9.55
C ASP A 295 -8.58 4.94 9.71
N THR A 296 -8.59 3.64 9.40
CA THR A 296 -9.80 2.82 9.55
C THR A 296 -10.18 2.67 11.00
N GLN A 297 -9.23 2.40 11.90
CA GLN A 297 -9.56 2.24 13.31
C GLN A 297 -9.98 3.58 13.92
N LEU A 298 -9.27 4.67 13.57
CA LEU A 298 -9.65 6.01 14.00
C LEU A 298 -11.10 6.33 13.60
N ARG A 299 -11.46 6.10 12.33
CA ARG A 299 -12.82 6.34 11.82
C ARG A 299 -13.86 5.42 12.43
N THR A 300 -13.54 4.15 12.64
CA THR A 300 -14.44 3.19 13.30
C THR A 300 -14.78 3.66 14.72
N VAL A 301 -13.77 4.08 15.48
CA VAL A 301 -13.96 4.62 16.84
C VAL A 301 -14.77 5.92 16.85
N LEU A 302 -14.51 6.83 15.91
CA LEU A 302 -15.26 8.09 15.80
C LEU A 302 -16.74 7.84 15.45
N LEU A 303 -17.03 6.90 14.57
CA LEU A 303 -18.39 6.55 14.15
C LEU A 303 -19.17 5.74 15.20
N CYS A 304 -18.49 5.12 16.17
CA CYS A 304 -19.12 4.51 17.35
C CYS A 304 -19.58 5.54 18.40
N GLN A 305 -19.38 6.85 18.19
CA GLN A 305 -19.81 7.89 19.13
C GLN A 305 -21.28 8.28 18.89
N ASP A 306 -22.06 8.43 19.96
CA ASP A 306 -23.50 8.70 19.91
C ASP A 306 -23.89 10.11 19.39
N ASN A 307 -22.92 11.01 19.18
CA ASN A 307 -23.19 12.41 18.83
C ASN A 307 -22.97 12.70 17.34
N ALA A 308 -24.03 12.59 16.55
CA ALA A 308 -24.03 12.90 15.12
C ALA A 308 -23.53 14.33 14.79
N SER A 309 -23.95 15.33 15.55
CA SER A 309 -23.54 16.73 15.36
C SER A 309 -22.05 16.95 15.58
N MET A 310 -21.48 16.31 16.60
CA MET A 310 -20.04 16.34 16.88
C MET A 310 -19.24 15.63 15.80
N THR A 311 -19.78 14.55 15.24
CA THR A 311 -19.16 13.83 14.13
C THR A 311 -19.07 14.72 12.88
N VAL A 312 -20.13 15.47 12.55
CA VAL A 312 -20.13 16.41 11.41
C VAL A 312 -19.15 17.57 11.64
N VAL A 313 -19.15 18.20 12.82
CA VAL A 313 -18.22 19.29 13.16
C VAL A 313 -16.77 18.80 13.12
N GLY A 314 -16.49 17.62 13.69
CA GLY A 314 -15.17 16.99 13.64
C GLY A 314 -14.72 16.71 12.21
N SER A 315 -15.64 16.31 11.33
CA SER A 315 -15.34 16.06 9.91
C SER A 315 -14.99 17.34 9.15
N LEU A 316 -15.72 18.44 9.41
CA LEU A 316 -15.41 19.74 8.82
C LEU A 316 -14.05 20.28 9.31
N LEU A 317 -13.73 20.07 10.59
CA LEU A 317 -12.46 20.49 11.16
C LEU A 317 -11.28 19.67 10.62
N LEU A 318 -11.46 18.36 10.47
CA LEU A 318 -10.49 17.47 9.81
C LEU A 318 -10.27 17.88 8.35
N ALA A 319 -11.35 18.11 7.61
CA ALA A 319 -11.30 18.61 6.23
C ALA A 319 -10.52 19.92 6.10
N ALA A 320 -10.79 20.89 6.98
CA ALA A 320 -10.06 22.15 6.98
C ALA A 320 -8.57 21.94 7.29
N ALA A 321 -8.27 21.16 8.34
CA ALA A 321 -6.90 20.85 8.74
C ALA A 321 -6.12 20.14 7.62
N GLU A 322 -6.76 19.22 6.90
CA GLU A 322 -6.15 18.52 5.78
C GLU A 322 -5.74 19.47 4.66
N ILE A 323 -6.63 20.38 4.25
CA ILE A 323 -6.30 21.40 3.24
C ILE A 323 -5.05 22.18 3.65
N PHE A 324 -5.01 22.65 4.92
CA PHE A 324 -3.85 23.39 5.42
C PHE A 324 -2.58 22.55 5.43
N ILE A 325 -2.64 21.30 5.87
CA ILE A 325 -1.50 20.38 5.90
C ILE A 325 -0.98 20.10 4.47
N ARG A 326 -1.88 19.81 3.51
CA ARG A 326 -1.52 19.52 2.11
C ARG A 326 -0.93 20.73 1.42
N LEU A 327 -1.50 21.92 1.64
CA LEU A 327 -0.95 23.17 1.12
C LEU A 327 0.40 23.51 1.76
N GLY A 328 0.55 23.27 3.07
CA GLY A 328 1.80 23.46 3.80
C GLY A 328 2.91 22.54 3.30
N LYS A 329 2.63 21.23 3.19
CA LYS A 329 3.58 20.24 2.64
C LYS A 329 3.97 20.56 1.21
N THR A 330 3.01 20.95 0.38
CA THR A 330 3.29 21.32 -1.03
C THR A 330 4.14 22.59 -1.11
N ALA A 331 3.86 23.60 -0.27
CA ALA A 331 4.70 24.80 -0.18
C ALA A 331 6.13 24.47 0.28
N TYR A 332 6.27 23.60 1.29
CA TYR A 332 7.57 23.13 1.76
C TYR A 332 8.37 22.40 0.67
N VAL A 333 7.73 21.49 -0.09
CA VAL A 333 8.37 20.77 -1.20
C VAL A 333 8.81 21.72 -2.30
N LYS A 334 7.98 22.73 -2.64
CA LYS A 334 8.32 23.76 -3.63
C LYS A 334 9.47 24.65 -3.17
N TRP A 335 9.48 25.01 -1.90
CA TRP A 335 10.60 25.73 -1.29
C TRP A 335 11.89 24.90 -1.32
N ALA A 336 11.82 23.60 -1.02
CA ALA A 336 12.95 22.69 -1.09
C ALA A 336 13.47 22.52 -2.53
N GLU A 337 12.57 22.40 -3.51
CA GLU A 337 12.90 22.43 -4.95
C GLU A 337 13.66 23.72 -5.30
N HIS A 338 13.12 24.89 -4.94
CA HIS A 338 13.78 26.17 -5.19
C HIS A 338 15.16 26.27 -4.53
N ARG A 339 15.32 25.76 -3.30
CA ARG A 339 16.62 25.72 -2.62
C ARG A 339 17.65 24.82 -3.31
N ILE A 340 17.21 23.68 -3.87
CA ILE A 340 18.10 22.76 -4.59
C ILE A 340 18.54 23.41 -5.92
N LEU A 341 17.62 24.06 -6.62
CA LEU A 341 17.89 24.74 -7.89
C LEU A 341 18.73 26.02 -7.70
N SER A 342 18.50 26.80 -6.64
CA SER A 342 19.28 28.03 -6.39
C SER A 342 20.74 27.74 -6.03
N ARG A 343 21.03 26.61 -5.38
CA ARG A 343 22.41 26.14 -5.17
C ARG A 343 23.17 25.84 -6.47
N LYS A 344 22.47 25.44 -7.54
CA LYS A 344 23.05 25.29 -8.88
C LYS A 344 23.45 26.64 -9.47
N SER A 345 22.59 27.65 -9.34
CA SER A 345 22.87 29.01 -9.81
C SER A 345 24.10 29.63 -9.13
N LEU A 346 24.32 29.34 -7.85
CA LEU A 346 25.49 29.85 -7.12
C LEU A 346 26.79 29.11 -7.48
N SER A 347 26.72 27.80 -7.75
CA SER A 347 27.88 26.98 -8.11
C SER A 347 28.29 27.11 -9.58
N SER A 348 27.46 27.72 -10.43
CA SER A 348 27.74 27.98 -11.85
C SER A 348 28.09 29.44 -12.14
N ALA A 349 28.34 30.27 -11.12
CA ALA A 349 28.93 31.59 -11.34
C ALA A 349 30.34 31.41 -11.96
N PRO A 350 30.68 32.13 -13.05
CA PRO A 350 31.97 31.98 -13.69
C PRO A 350 33.02 32.54 -12.74
N ILE A 351 33.73 31.67 -12.02
CA ILE A 351 34.98 32.08 -11.39
C ILE A 351 35.97 32.26 -12.53
N VAL A 352 36.14 33.52 -12.93
CA VAL A 352 37.30 34.04 -13.63
C VAL A 352 38.54 33.73 -12.79
N ALA A 353 39.07 32.51 -12.91
CA ALA A 353 40.35 32.09 -12.32
C ALA A 353 40.89 30.83 -13.00
N GLU A 354 40.90 30.78 -14.33
CA GLU A 354 41.47 29.63 -15.05
C GLU A 354 42.50 30.06 -16.12
N ALA A 355 43.44 30.91 -15.72
CA ALA A 355 44.69 31.12 -16.46
C ALA A 355 45.87 30.27 -15.93
N THR A 356 45.68 29.53 -14.82
CA THR A 356 46.81 28.87 -14.11
C THR A 356 46.76 27.34 -14.10
N TRP A 357 45.67 26.71 -14.58
CA TRP A 357 45.44 25.27 -14.45
C TRP A 357 45.64 24.48 -15.77
N ALA A 358 45.75 25.19 -16.90
CA ALA A 358 45.84 24.60 -18.24
C ALA A 358 47.16 23.83 -18.50
N THR A 359 48.21 24.04 -17.70
CA THR A 359 49.52 23.39 -17.90
C THR A 359 49.65 22.04 -17.20
N THR A 360 48.82 21.71 -16.21
CA THR A 360 48.97 20.45 -15.44
C THR A 360 48.12 19.30 -16.00
N ILE A 361 47.05 19.60 -16.76
CA ILE A 361 46.10 18.58 -17.28
C ILE A 361 46.64 17.83 -18.51
N SER A 362 47.56 18.44 -19.27
CA SER A 362 48.18 17.85 -20.48
C SER A 362 48.87 16.49 -20.23
N LYS A 363 49.36 16.22 -19.00
CA LYS A 363 50.02 14.94 -18.68
C LYS A 363 49.07 13.86 -18.15
N ALA A 364 47.84 14.19 -17.75
CA ALA A 364 46.88 13.20 -17.23
C ALA A 364 45.96 12.62 -18.32
N ASP A 365 45.84 13.29 -19.48
CA ASP A 365 44.92 12.90 -20.55
C ASP A 365 45.38 11.70 -21.41
N LYS A 366 46.62 11.23 -21.26
CA LYS A 366 47.11 10.04 -21.98
C LYS A 366 46.73 8.69 -21.35
N LEU A 367 46.14 8.65 -20.15
CA LEU A 367 45.79 7.39 -19.46
C LEU A 367 44.28 7.14 -19.32
N ARG A 368 43.41 8.00 -19.87
CA ARG A 368 41.95 7.89 -19.70
C ARG A 368 41.17 7.65 -21.00
N SER A 369 41.84 7.44 -22.13
CA SER A 369 41.20 7.16 -23.42
C SER A 369 40.97 5.66 -23.66
N ARG A 370 40.27 4.96 -22.76
CA ARG A 370 39.83 3.58 -23.07
C ARG A 370 38.60 3.11 -22.29
N THR A 371 37.48 3.83 -22.40
CA THR A 371 36.15 3.20 -22.29
C THR A 371 35.08 4.03 -22.96
N THR A 372 34.88 3.81 -24.26
CA THR A 372 33.67 4.24 -24.98
C THR A 372 32.50 3.35 -24.56
N SER A 373 31.70 3.82 -23.61
CA SER A 373 30.32 3.40 -23.45
C SER A 373 29.50 4.66 -23.23
N SER A 374 28.65 4.99 -24.21
CA SER A 374 27.63 6.02 -24.13
C SER A 374 26.84 5.90 -22.83
N MET A 375 27.20 6.71 -21.84
CA MET A 375 26.52 6.81 -20.56
C MET A 375 25.97 8.23 -20.52
N ARG A 376 24.67 8.39 -20.81
CA ARG A 376 23.97 9.67 -20.65
C ARG A 376 24.26 10.20 -19.26
N ILE A 377 24.98 11.31 -19.18
CA ILE A 377 25.20 12.06 -17.95
C ILE A 377 23.84 12.64 -17.55
N VAL A 378 23.10 11.93 -16.70
CA VAL A 378 21.90 12.46 -16.06
C VAL A 378 22.38 13.46 -15.00
N ASP A 379 21.92 14.71 -15.08
CA ASP A 379 22.24 15.75 -14.09
C ASP A 379 21.73 15.25 -12.70
N PRO A 380 22.63 14.99 -11.74
CA PRO A 380 22.28 14.42 -10.44
C PRO A 380 21.37 15.36 -9.61
N ILE A 381 21.37 16.66 -9.92
CA ILE A 381 20.50 17.65 -9.26
C ILE A 381 19.08 17.53 -9.79
N GLN A 382 18.92 17.41 -11.10
CA GLN A 382 17.62 17.22 -11.74
C GLN A 382 16.95 15.92 -11.27
N ASP A 383 17.74 14.84 -11.12
CA ASP A 383 17.27 13.57 -10.58
C ASP A 383 16.78 13.72 -9.13
N ARG A 384 17.45 14.52 -8.29
CA ARG A 384 17.02 14.80 -6.92
C ARG A 384 15.71 15.57 -6.85
N VAL A 385 15.54 16.60 -7.67
CA VAL A 385 14.30 17.40 -7.73
C VAL A 385 13.14 16.55 -8.23
N HIS A 386 13.35 15.83 -9.34
CA HIS A 386 12.35 14.92 -9.89
C HIS A 386 11.92 13.87 -8.87
N ARG A 387 12.89 13.29 -8.15
CA ARG A 387 12.62 12.32 -7.09
C ARG A 387 11.80 12.93 -5.95
N LEU A 388 12.14 14.12 -5.48
CA LEU A 388 11.40 14.80 -4.42
C LEU A 388 9.93 15.03 -4.82
N LEU A 389 9.70 15.54 -6.02
CA LEU A 389 8.36 15.79 -6.55
C LEU A 389 7.57 14.50 -6.76
N SER A 390 8.21 13.45 -7.30
CA SER A 390 7.57 12.15 -7.50
C SER A 390 7.18 11.47 -6.18
N LEU A 391 8.01 11.62 -5.14
CA LEU A 391 7.71 11.12 -3.80
C LEU A 391 6.53 11.87 -3.19
N HIS A 392 6.51 13.20 -3.30
CA HIS A 392 5.40 14.00 -2.80
C HIS A 392 4.08 13.68 -3.52
N ALA A 393 4.11 13.56 -4.85
CA ALA A 393 2.94 13.18 -5.63
C ALA A 393 2.43 11.79 -5.24
N ALA A 394 3.34 10.82 -5.06
CA ALA A 394 2.98 9.46 -4.69
C ALA A 394 2.48 9.34 -3.23
N GLU A 395 2.99 10.18 -2.32
CA GLU A 395 2.50 10.32 -0.94
C GLU A 395 1.04 10.78 -0.97
N ILE A 396 0.77 11.92 -1.61
CA ILE A 396 -0.59 12.48 -1.75
C ILE A 396 -1.53 11.45 -2.38
N TYR A 397 -1.12 10.86 -3.51
CA TYR A 397 -1.94 9.89 -4.23
C TYR A 397 -2.27 8.64 -3.38
N SER A 398 -1.32 8.20 -2.56
CA SER A 398 -1.51 7.08 -1.63
C SER A 398 -2.40 7.45 -0.45
N ASP A 399 -2.31 8.69 0.03
CA ASP A 399 -3.11 9.20 1.14
C ASP A 399 -4.59 9.29 0.77
N MET A 400 -4.91 9.83 -0.40
CA MET A 400 -6.28 9.87 -0.92
C MET A 400 -6.88 8.47 -1.00
N HIS A 401 -6.14 7.50 -1.57
CA HIS A 401 -6.58 6.10 -1.58
C HIS A 401 -6.84 5.58 -0.17
N ALA A 402 -5.94 5.91 0.76
CA ALA A 402 -6.03 5.44 2.12
C ALA A 402 -7.30 5.94 2.81
N GLU A 403 -7.66 7.21 2.59
CA GLU A 403 -8.82 7.83 3.21
C GLU A 403 -10.14 7.24 2.73
N TYR A 404 -10.34 7.16 1.41
CA TYR A 404 -11.56 6.56 0.85
C TYR A 404 -11.74 5.10 1.25
N ILE A 405 -10.65 4.33 1.24
CA ILE A 405 -10.70 2.92 1.63
C ILE A 405 -10.97 2.79 3.13
N ALA A 406 -10.33 3.63 3.95
CA ALA A 406 -10.54 3.62 5.38
C ALA A 406 -11.97 3.98 5.76
N MET A 407 -12.58 5.01 5.13
CA MET A 407 -13.99 5.34 5.30
C MET A 407 -14.91 4.16 4.94
N GLY A 408 -14.69 3.55 3.77
CA GLY A 408 -15.51 2.43 3.32
C GLY A 408 -15.34 1.18 4.17
N CYS A 409 -14.13 0.88 4.64
CA CYS A 409 -13.85 -0.25 5.53
C CYS A 409 -14.40 -0.02 6.94
N SER A 410 -14.27 1.19 7.50
CA SER A 410 -14.84 1.50 8.82
C SER A 410 -16.36 1.36 8.80
N TYR A 411 -17.01 1.85 7.74
CA TYR A 411 -18.46 1.69 7.60
C TYR A 411 -18.87 0.23 7.38
N ALA A 412 -18.09 -0.58 6.63
CA ALA A 412 -18.32 -2.02 6.51
C ALA A 412 -18.27 -2.72 7.87
N ILE A 413 -17.24 -2.41 8.67
CA ILE A 413 -17.03 -2.98 10.01
C ILE A 413 -18.23 -2.65 10.90
N LEU A 414 -18.67 -1.39 10.93
CA LEU A 414 -19.83 -0.99 11.74
C LEU A 414 -21.11 -1.67 11.27
N PHE A 415 -21.35 -1.69 9.96
CA PHE A 415 -22.58 -2.24 9.39
C PHE A 415 -22.72 -3.75 9.64
N PHE A 416 -21.64 -4.51 9.47
CA PHE A 416 -21.67 -5.96 9.61
C PHE A 416 -21.35 -6.47 11.02
N PHE A 417 -20.52 -5.76 11.79
CA PHE A 417 -20.05 -6.21 13.10
C PHE A 417 -20.65 -5.41 14.27
N GLY A 418 -21.17 -4.19 14.05
CA GLY A 418 -21.60 -3.31 15.14
C GLY A 418 -22.74 -3.86 16.00
N ALA A 419 -23.76 -4.44 15.40
CA ALA A 419 -24.91 -5.05 16.10
C ALA A 419 -24.87 -6.59 16.10
N HIS A 420 -23.72 -7.19 15.80
CA HIS A 420 -23.61 -8.62 15.58
C HIS A 420 -23.30 -9.38 16.88
N PRO A 421 -24.00 -10.48 17.20
CA PRO A 421 -23.88 -11.16 18.50
C PRO A 421 -22.52 -11.82 18.77
N LYS A 422 -21.71 -12.04 17.72
CA LYS A 422 -20.34 -12.58 17.83
C LYS A 422 -19.25 -11.50 17.85
N TYR A 423 -19.61 -10.21 17.77
CA TYR A 423 -18.65 -9.11 17.72
C TYR A 423 -18.93 -8.07 18.81
N GLU A 424 -17.91 -7.69 19.56
CA GLU A 424 -17.97 -6.67 20.61
C GLU A 424 -17.34 -5.36 20.11
N LEU A 425 -18.18 -4.49 19.53
CA LEU A 425 -17.79 -3.19 19.00
C LEU A 425 -18.12 -2.05 19.98
N GLY A 426 -17.54 -2.06 21.18
CA GLY A 426 -17.85 -1.07 22.23
C GLY A 426 -19.33 -1.10 22.68
N ASP A 427 -19.78 -0.08 23.42
CA ASP A 427 -21.13 0.02 24.04
C ASP A 427 -22.31 0.03 23.03
N TYR A 428 -22.05 -0.18 21.73
CA TYR A 428 -23.05 -0.27 20.66
C TYR A 428 -24.13 -1.33 20.94
N GLY A 429 -23.81 -2.37 21.73
CA GLY A 429 -24.74 -3.43 22.14
C GLY A 429 -25.69 -3.06 23.29
N ASN A 430 -25.35 -2.11 24.16
CA ASN A 430 -26.15 -1.82 25.36
C ASN A 430 -27.28 -0.80 25.13
N SER A 431 -27.21 -0.01 24.06
CA SER A 431 -28.17 1.09 23.77
C SER A 431 -29.20 0.76 22.67
N ILE A 432 -29.14 -0.42 22.02
CA ILE A 432 -29.85 -0.66 20.75
C ILE A 432 -30.62 -1.99 20.71
N SER A 433 -31.44 -2.26 21.73
CA SER A 433 -32.37 -3.42 21.67
C SER A 433 -33.65 -3.15 20.85
N GLY A 434 -33.81 -1.95 20.25
CA GLY A 434 -35.05 -1.60 19.52
C GLY A 434 -34.94 -0.72 18.26
N HIS A 435 -33.77 -0.15 17.92
CA HIS A 435 -33.63 0.88 16.87
C HIS A 435 -32.53 0.63 15.82
N ILE A 436 -32.13 -0.62 15.61
CA ILE A 436 -30.99 -1.01 14.74
C ILE A 436 -31.07 -0.39 13.34
N THR A 437 -32.25 -0.38 12.71
CA THR A 437 -32.43 0.16 11.36
C THR A 437 -32.27 1.68 11.30
N ALA A 438 -32.82 2.43 12.26
CA ALA A 438 -32.73 3.89 12.29
C ALA A 438 -31.29 4.38 12.53
N VAL A 439 -30.52 3.66 13.37
CA VAL A 439 -29.10 3.96 13.60
C VAL A 439 -28.26 3.67 12.35
N HIS A 440 -28.52 2.57 11.62
CA HIS A 440 -27.82 2.28 10.37
C HIS A 440 -28.04 3.35 9.29
N TRP A 441 -29.28 3.83 9.14
CA TRP A 441 -29.61 4.90 8.17
C TRP A 441 -29.01 6.26 8.54
N THR A 442 -28.96 6.57 9.83
CA THR A 442 -28.32 7.80 10.33
C THR A 442 -26.80 7.74 10.14
N ASN A 443 -26.18 6.59 10.39
CA ASN A 443 -24.76 6.39 10.14
C ASN A 443 -24.42 6.38 8.64
N ALA A 444 -25.32 5.86 7.80
CA ALA A 444 -25.18 5.92 6.35
C ALA A 444 -25.18 7.36 5.84
N SER A 445 -26.09 8.20 6.33
CA SER A 445 -26.19 9.60 5.90
C SER A 445 -24.99 10.43 6.36
N ILE A 446 -24.52 10.24 7.60
CA ILE A 446 -23.32 10.88 8.13
C ILE A 446 -22.08 10.45 7.32
N THR A 447 -21.92 9.15 7.06
CA THR A 447 -20.81 8.62 6.27
C THR A 447 -20.86 9.16 4.83
N GLY A 448 -22.05 9.24 4.23
CA GLY A 448 -22.24 9.82 2.90
C GLY A 448 -21.87 11.30 2.84
N LEU A 449 -22.23 12.07 3.88
CA LEU A 449 -21.84 13.47 4.01
C LEU A 449 -20.33 13.62 4.17
N GLN A 450 -19.70 12.82 5.03
CA GLN A 450 -18.24 12.80 5.22
C GLN A 450 -17.52 12.52 3.91
N LEU A 451 -17.96 11.51 3.17
CA LEU A 451 -17.41 11.17 1.86
C LEU A 451 -17.58 12.33 0.86
N GLY A 452 -18.73 12.99 0.85
CA GLY A 452 -18.98 14.15 0.00
C GLY A 452 -18.05 15.33 0.30
N ILE A 453 -17.87 15.65 1.58
CA ILE A 453 -16.93 16.69 2.03
C ILE A 453 -15.50 16.34 1.60
N GLU A 454 -15.09 15.09 1.83
CA GLU A 454 -13.76 14.58 1.46
C GLU A 454 -13.48 14.76 -0.04
N ILE A 455 -14.42 14.35 -0.90
CA ILE A 455 -14.30 14.50 -2.36
C ILE A 455 -14.09 15.97 -2.75
N ILE A 456 -14.81 16.90 -2.11
CA ILE A 456 -14.68 18.34 -2.38
C ILE A 456 -13.32 18.85 -1.92
N VAL A 457 -12.90 18.48 -0.71
CA VAL A 457 -11.61 18.85 -0.11
C VAL A 457 -10.46 18.37 -0.99
N ASP A 458 -10.48 17.10 -1.37
CA ASP A 458 -9.50 16.47 -2.25
C ASP A 458 -9.45 17.14 -3.62
N PHE A 459 -10.60 17.48 -4.17
CA PHE A 459 -10.68 18.18 -5.46
C PHE A 459 -10.00 19.56 -5.38
N VAL A 460 -10.27 20.33 -4.32
CA VAL A 460 -9.67 21.66 -4.11
C VAL A 460 -8.17 21.53 -3.87
N ALA A 461 -7.74 20.63 -2.97
CA ALA A 461 -6.34 20.40 -2.66
C ALA A 461 -5.55 19.94 -3.90
N CYS A 462 -6.04 18.94 -4.63
CA CYS A 462 -5.41 18.45 -5.86
C CYS A 462 -5.30 19.53 -6.93
N THR A 463 -6.33 20.38 -7.08
CA THR A 463 -6.30 21.49 -8.04
C THR A 463 -5.19 22.49 -7.69
N LEU A 464 -5.01 22.81 -6.41
CA LEU A 464 -3.95 23.69 -5.93
C LEU A 464 -2.57 23.05 -6.06
N GLU A 465 -2.44 21.74 -5.85
CA GLU A 465 -1.21 20.97 -6.01
C GLU A 465 -0.76 20.90 -7.48
N ILE A 466 -1.69 20.60 -8.40
CA ILE A 466 -1.41 20.59 -9.85
C ILE A 466 -1.03 22.00 -10.32
N ARG A 467 -1.73 23.04 -9.83
CA ARG A 467 -1.38 24.44 -10.13
C ARG A 467 0.03 24.79 -9.66
N ARG A 468 0.50 24.21 -8.56
CA ARG A 468 1.88 24.37 -8.06
C ARG A 468 2.89 23.48 -8.80
N GLY A 469 2.47 22.69 -9.80
CA GLY A 469 3.35 21.88 -10.63
C GLY A 469 3.64 20.49 -10.07
N ILE A 470 2.72 19.90 -9.31
CA ILE A 470 2.75 18.48 -8.96
C ILE A 470 2.13 17.66 -10.10
N ASP A 471 2.87 16.69 -10.63
CA ASP A 471 2.45 15.84 -11.74
C ASP A 471 2.06 14.42 -11.28
N PHE A 472 0.75 14.15 -11.28
CA PHE A 472 0.19 12.85 -10.95
C PHE A 472 0.18 11.87 -12.14
N GLU A 473 0.42 12.30 -13.39
CA GLU A 473 0.35 11.40 -14.55
C GLU A 473 1.48 10.36 -14.57
N GLN A 474 2.64 10.68 -13.98
CA GLN A 474 3.76 9.74 -13.84
C GLN A 474 3.41 8.50 -13.00
N LEU A 475 2.39 8.61 -12.15
CA LEU A 475 1.93 7.58 -11.24
C LEU A 475 1.02 6.54 -11.93
N ASN A 476 0.51 6.85 -13.12
CA ASN A 476 -0.47 6.02 -13.84
C ASN A 476 0.10 4.71 -14.44
N GLN A 477 1.43 4.52 -14.44
CA GLN A 477 2.04 3.35 -15.08
C GLN A 477 1.81 2.03 -14.31
N ASP A 478 1.44 2.10 -13.02
CA ASP A 478 1.26 0.95 -12.12
C ASP A 478 -0.19 0.83 -11.59
N ASP A 479 -1.17 1.45 -12.27
CA ASP A 479 -2.59 1.55 -11.83
C ASP A 479 -3.22 0.18 -11.50
N SER A 480 -2.98 -0.84 -12.33
CA SER A 480 -3.53 -2.20 -12.10
C SER A 480 -2.91 -2.93 -10.90
N PHE A 481 -1.61 -2.74 -10.65
CA PHE A 481 -0.97 -3.27 -9.45
C PHE A 481 -1.54 -2.58 -8.22
N LEU A 482 -1.63 -1.25 -8.26
CA LEU A 482 -2.08 -0.47 -7.12
C LEU A 482 -3.52 -0.80 -6.75
N ALA A 483 -4.42 -0.88 -7.74
CA ALA A 483 -5.81 -1.26 -7.52
C ALA A 483 -5.95 -2.60 -6.79
N VAL A 484 -5.18 -3.62 -7.20
CA VAL A 484 -5.21 -4.94 -6.53
C VAL A 484 -4.50 -4.92 -5.18
N PHE A 485 -3.41 -4.15 -5.05
CA PHE A 485 -2.69 -4.00 -3.79
C PHE A 485 -3.56 -3.37 -2.70
N VAL A 486 -4.31 -2.32 -3.03
CA VAL A 486 -5.19 -1.66 -2.04
C VAL A 486 -6.39 -2.52 -1.66
N ILE A 487 -6.82 -3.47 -2.50
CA ILE A 487 -7.76 -4.54 -2.11
C ILE A 487 -7.12 -5.48 -1.08
N ALA A 488 -5.84 -5.86 -1.25
CA ALA A 488 -5.17 -6.73 -0.29
C ALA A 488 -5.07 -6.07 1.09
N VAL A 489 -4.71 -4.78 1.13
CA VAL A 489 -4.63 -4.02 2.38
C VAL A 489 -6.00 -3.90 3.05
N SER A 490 -7.05 -3.62 2.26
CA SER A 490 -8.40 -3.47 2.80
C SER A 490 -8.95 -4.79 3.39
N LEU A 491 -8.65 -5.93 2.75
CA LEU A 491 -8.98 -7.25 3.29
C LEU A 491 -8.23 -7.55 4.59
N VAL A 492 -6.92 -7.28 4.64
CA VAL A 492 -6.11 -7.44 5.86
C VAL A 492 -6.67 -6.59 6.99
N ASN A 493 -7.08 -5.37 6.69
CA ASN A 493 -7.64 -4.44 7.65
C ASN A 493 -8.97 -4.93 8.24
N VAL A 494 -9.93 -5.32 7.39
CA VAL A 494 -11.20 -5.93 7.84
C VAL A 494 -10.93 -7.24 8.60
N HIS A 495 -9.93 -8.02 8.18
CA HIS A 495 -9.56 -9.26 8.86
C HIS A 495 -9.03 -9.01 10.26
N ILE A 496 -8.11 -8.04 10.43
CA ILE A 496 -7.60 -7.63 11.74
C ILE A 496 -8.75 -7.16 12.62
N SER A 497 -9.59 -6.24 12.14
CA SER A 497 -10.74 -5.75 12.91
C SER A 497 -11.70 -6.88 13.29
N SER A 498 -12.09 -7.74 12.34
CA SER A 498 -12.96 -8.89 12.62
C SER A 498 -12.36 -9.84 13.67
N GLY A 499 -11.04 -10.05 13.67
CA GLY A 499 -10.41 -10.91 14.67
C GLY A 499 -10.29 -10.26 16.04
N MET A 500 -10.04 -8.95 16.08
CA MET A 500 -9.86 -8.20 17.32
C MET A 500 -11.18 -7.96 18.06
N TYR A 501 -12.28 -7.80 17.32
CA TYR A 501 -13.62 -7.59 17.89
C TYR A 501 -14.41 -8.88 18.11
N LEU A 502 -13.89 -10.04 17.71
CA LEU A 502 -14.60 -11.31 17.90
C LEU A 502 -14.71 -11.64 19.40
N SER A 503 -15.94 -11.74 19.90
CA SER A 503 -16.21 -12.21 21.26
C SER A 503 -16.12 -13.74 21.31
N SER A 504 -15.52 -14.25 22.39
CA SER A 504 -15.29 -15.69 22.60
C SER A 504 -16.50 -16.40 23.16
#